data_AF-A0A1G0NRP6-F1
#
_entry.id   AF-A0A1G0NRP6-F1
#
_cell.length_a   1.000
_cell.length_b   1.000
_cell.length_c   1.000
_cell.angle_alpha   90.00
_cell.angle_beta   90.00
_cell.angle_gamma   90.00
#
_symmetry.space_group_name_H-M   'P 1'
#
loop_
_entity.id
_entity.type
_entity.pdbx_description
1 polymer ?
#
loop_
_entity_poly.entity_id
_entity_poly.type
_entity_poly.pdbx_seq_one_letter_code
_entity_poly.pdbx_strand_id
1 'polypeptide(L)'
;MRRQSLVCIGFSLVLLLQVARSQVFEVPMTDGMQLFKGNTHTHTTMSDGDSGPEEVARWYKSQGYRFLVLSDHNVFTDPRTLAGLVDSSFLLIPGEELTSRFQKKPVHVNGLNIPGFVPPQTDSTLLGTIQKNVDVVRSVKGVPHVNHPNFGWAIDEATLLQVKNDRLLEIFNGHPTVHNHGGSGHPGMEEVWDHLLTSGMRIYGIAVDDAHHFKEEFGPSRANPGRGWIVVWASGLDADEIMRNLEAGYFYASTGVELEDVQVSSRRMEIRIRQKSNFGYRTEFIGAEGRVLLQTEENPAVFELRGGEKYVRARVKDSGGFVAWVQPVFVE
;
A
#
# COMPACT_ATOMS: atom_id res chain seq x y z
N MET A 1 6.40 -81.23 35.73
CA MET A 1 5.43 -80.16 35.41
C MET A 1 6.16 -78.83 35.31
N ARG A 2 6.52 -78.36 34.11
CA ARG A 2 7.05 -77.01 33.89
C ARG A 2 6.07 -76.27 32.97
N ARG A 3 5.44 -75.21 33.49
CA ARG A 3 4.58 -74.29 32.73
C ARG A 3 5.46 -73.30 31.98
N GLN A 4 5.24 -73.18 30.67
CA GLN A 4 5.73 -72.06 29.86
C GLN A 4 4.71 -70.92 29.96
N SER A 5 5.19 -69.71 30.27
CA SER A 5 4.39 -68.49 30.22
C SER A 5 4.81 -67.69 28.99
N LEU A 6 3.89 -67.52 28.04
CA LEU A 6 4.01 -66.56 26.94
C LEU A 6 3.78 -65.15 27.51
N VAL A 7 4.69 -64.23 27.20
CA VAL A 7 4.51 -62.79 27.41
C VAL A 7 4.12 -62.18 26.07
N CYS A 8 2.87 -61.72 25.95
CA CYS A 8 2.42 -60.90 24.83
C CYS A 8 2.68 -59.43 25.16
N ILE A 9 3.57 -58.78 24.39
CA ILE A 9 3.78 -57.33 24.43
C ILE A 9 2.81 -56.70 23.42
N GLY A 10 1.76 -56.05 23.92
CA GLY A 10 0.87 -55.22 23.11
C GLY A 10 1.48 -53.83 22.90
N PHE A 11 1.84 -53.50 21.66
CA PHE A 11 2.12 -52.12 21.26
C PHE A 11 0.80 -51.42 20.93
N SER A 12 0.34 -50.53 21.80
CA SER A 12 -0.73 -49.58 21.46
C SER A 12 -0.15 -48.43 20.65
N LEU A 13 -0.41 -48.42 19.35
CA LEU A 13 -0.13 -47.31 18.44
C LEU A 13 -1.19 -46.22 18.67
N VAL A 14 -0.82 -45.15 19.39
CA VAL A 14 -1.67 -43.94 19.48
C VAL A 14 -1.45 -43.14 18.19
N LEU A 15 -2.41 -43.26 17.27
CA LEU A 15 -2.48 -42.42 16.08
C LEU A 15 -2.98 -41.03 16.50
N LEU A 16 -2.06 -40.10 16.73
CA LEU A 16 -2.39 -38.67 16.86
C LEU A 16 -2.82 -38.17 15.47
N LEU A 17 -4.12 -38.23 15.19
CA LEU A 17 -4.75 -37.45 14.13
C LEU A 17 -4.62 -35.96 14.51
N GLN A 18 -3.53 -35.33 14.07
CA GLN A 18 -3.49 -33.88 13.93
C GLN A 18 -4.58 -33.52 12.91
N VAL A 19 -5.73 -33.05 13.40
CA VAL A 19 -6.66 -32.31 12.56
C VAL A 19 -5.89 -31.09 12.09
N ALA A 20 -5.41 -31.10 10.85
CA ALA A 20 -4.87 -29.91 10.22
C ALA A 20 -5.97 -28.86 10.32
N ARG A 21 -5.74 -27.80 11.12
CA ARG A 21 -6.65 -26.66 11.12
C ARG A 21 -6.71 -26.17 9.68
N SER A 22 -7.90 -26.15 9.10
CA SER A 22 -8.09 -25.63 7.76
C SER A 22 -7.75 -24.15 7.82
N GLN A 23 -6.69 -23.75 7.13
CA GLN A 23 -6.31 -22.34 7.02
C GLN A 23 -7.47 -21.50 6.50
N VAL A 24 -7.65 -20.31 7.07
CA VAL A 24 -8.67 -19.34 6.67
C VAL A 24 -8.07 -17.96 6.43
N PHE A 25 -8.69 -17.19 5.55
CA PHE A 25 -8.38 -15.78 5.40
C PHE A 25 -8.81 -14.99 6.65
N GLU A 26 -7.98 -14.03 7.04
CA GLU A 26 -8.38 -12.93 7.91
C GLU A 26 -9.33 -12.01 7.13
N VAL A 27 -10.63 -12.20 7.34
CA VAL A 27 -11.66 -11.51 6.54
C VAL A 27 -11.69 -10.01 6.88
N PRO A 28 -11.42 -9.11 5.92
CA PRO A 28 -11.57 -7.68 6.12
C PRO A 28 -13.04 -7.32 6.34
N MET A 29 -13.31 -6.44 7.30
CA MET A 29 -14.67 -5.97 7.60
C MET A 29 -15.00 -4.74 6.74
N THR A 30 -15.35 -4.95 5.47
CA THR A 30 -15.68 -3.88 4.51
C THR A 30 -17.18 -3.79 4.16
N ASP A 31 -18.01 -4.65 4.74
CA ASP A 31 -19.46 -4.66 4.50
C ASP A 31 -20.10 -3.29 4.80
N GLY A 32 -20.84 -2.77 3.81
CA GLY A 32 -21.52 -1.46 3.92
C GLY A 32 -20.60 -0.25 3.73
N MET A 33 -19.30 -0.44 3.53
CA MET A 33 -18.37 0.65 3.19
C MET A 33 -18.47 1.05 1.72
N GLN A 34 -18.05 2.27 1.44
CA GLN A 34 -17.95 2.86 0.10
C GLN A 34 -16.48 3.00 -0.31
N LEU A 35 -16.25 3.09 -1.61
CA LEU A 35 -14.92 3.29 -2.19
C LEU A 35 -14.61 4.78 -2.34
N PHE A 36 -13.52 5.24 -1.73
CA PHE A 36 -13.03 6.61 -1.84
C PHE A 36 -11.64 6.63 -2.48
N LYS A 37 -11.57 7.12 -3.71
CA LYS A 37 -10.30 7.38 -4.41
C LYS A 37 -9.57 8.55 -3.76
N GLY A 38 -8.26 8.44 -3.52
CA GLY A 38 -7.48 9.53 -2.96
C GLY A 38 -5.99 9.43 -3.29
N ASN A 39 -5.27 10.51 -3.01
CA ASN A 39 -3.81 10.56 -3.14
C ASN A 39 -3.18 11.01 -1.82
N THR A 40 -2.01 10.46 -1.50
CA THR A 40 -1.28 10.69 -0.26
C THR A 40 0.09 11.31 -0.47
N HIS A 41 0.47 11.62 -1.72
CA HIS A 41 1.75 12.22 -2.06
C HIS A 41 1.62 13.14 -3.27
N THR A 42 1.68 14.45 -3.04
CA THR A 42 1.73 15.49 -4.08
C THR A 42 2.35 16.76 -3.52
N HIS A 43 2.97 17.54 -4.41
CA HIS A 43 3.67 18.77 -4.09
C HIS A 43 3.00 20.00 -4.68
N THR A 44 3.24 21.13 -4.04
CA THR A 44 2.72 22.44 -4.41
C THR A 44 3.86 23.46 -4.42
N THR A 45 3.55 24.72 -4.69
CA THR A 45 4.52 25.83 -4.59
C THR A 45 5.02 26.09 -3.16
N MET A 46 4.52 25.37 -2.15
CA MET A 46 5.01 25.46 -0.78
C MET A 46 6.33 24.69 -0.57
N SER A 47 6.68 23.77 -1.47
CA SER A 47 8.03 23.22 -1.64
C SER A 47 8.57 23.48 -3.05
N ASP A 48 8.33 22.55 -3.98
CA ASP A 48 8.99 22.43 -5.27
C ASP A 48 8.03 22.01 -6.40
N GLY A 49 6.73 22.03 -6.15
CA GLY A 49 5.69 21.96 -7.18
C GLY A 49 5.49 23.28 -7.93
N ASP A 50 4.83 23.21 -9.07
CA ASP A 50 4.61 24.37 -9.96
C ASP A 50 3.29 25.12 -9.72
N SER A 51 2.35 24.54 -8.96
CA SER A 51 1.01 25.09 -8.70
C SER A 51 0.72 25.25 -7.21
N GLY A 52 -0.11 26.23 -6.86
CA GLY A 52 -0.42 26.54 -5.46
C GLY A 52 -1.33 25.48 -4.81
N PRO A 53 -1.35 25.39 -3.46
CA PRO A 53 -2.16 24.42 -2.73
C PRO A 53 -3.62 24.32 -3.15
N GLU A 54 -4.29 25.47 -3.33
CA GLU A 54 -5.69 25.52 -3.76
C GLU A 54 -5.90 24.97 -5.18
N GLU A 55 -4.96 25.25 -6.10
CA GLU A 55 -5.02 24.80 -7.49
C GLU A 55 -4.84 23.28 -7.58
N VAL A 56 -3.84 22.74 -6.87
CA VAL A 56 -3.58 21.30 -6.77
C VAL A 56 -4.79 20.57 -6.17
N ALA A 57 -5.29 21.04 -5.02
CA ALA A 57 -6.46 20.45 -4.38
C ALA A 57 -7.71 20.49 -5.27
N ARG A 58 -7.94 21.62 -5.97
CA ARG A 58 -9.03 21.76 -6.94
C ARG A 58 -8.89 20.80 -8.11
N TRP A 59 -7.67 20.57 -8.62
CA TRP A 59 -7.42 19.62 -9.70
C TRP A 59 -7.88 18.22 -9.28
N TYR A 60 -7.39 17.72 -8.15
CA TYR A 60 -7.76 16.37 -7.65
C TYR A 60 -9.27 16.22 -7.46
N LYS A 61 -9.90 17.20 -6.81
CA LYS A 61 -11.37 17.23 -6.64
C LYS A 61 -12.09 17.16 -7.99
N SER A 62 -11.64 17.92 -8.99
CA SER A 62 -12.24 17.94 -10.33
C SER A 62 -12.06 16.63 -11.09
N GLN A 63 -11.01 15.86 -10.77
CA GLN A 63 -10.72 14.54 -11.35
C GLN A 63 -11.35 13.38 -10.57
N GLY A 64 -12.32 13.67 -9.70
CA GLY A 64 -13.10 12.65 -8.98
C GLY A 64 -12.37 12.01 -7.80
N TYR A 65 -11.22 12.54 -7.38
CA TYR A 65 -10.63 12.17 -6.10
C TYR A 65 -11.52 12.69 -4.97
N ARG A 66 -11.59 11.91 -3.91
CA ARG A 66 -12.47 12.07 -2.76
C ARG A 66 -11.72 12.52 -1.52
N PHE A 67 -10.42 12.26 -1.47
CA PHE A 67 -9.53 12.89 -0.50
C PHE A 67 -8.15 13.16 -1.10
N LEU A 68 -7.43 14.09 -0.47
CA LEU A 68 -6.05 14.43 -0.83
C LEU A 68 -5.27 14.78 0.44
N VAL A 69 -4.00 14.36 0.47
CA VAL A 69 -2.99 14.89 1.39
C VAL A 69 -2.04 15.75 0.55
N LEU A 70 -1.90 17.04 0.91
CA LEU A 70 -0.81 17.87 0.41
C LEU A 70 0.43 17.53 1.24
N SER A 71 1.52 17.15 0.59
CA SER A 71 2.69 16.58 1.25
C SER A 71 3.97 17.33 0.92
N ASP A 72 3.91 18.67 0.89
CA ASP A 72 5.07 19.50 0.58
C ASP A 72 6.28 19.15 1.48
N HIS A 73 7.49 19.21 0.91
CA HIS A 73 8.72 18.90 1.62
C HIS A 73 8.94 19.81 2.83
N ASN A 74 8.86 19.24 4.03
CA ASN A 74 9.08 19.92 5.31
C ASN A 74 8.24 21.19 5.48
N VAL A 75 7.04 21.23 4.89
CA VAL A 75 6.10 22.35 5.01
C VAL A 75 4.70 21.81 5.26
N PHE A 76 4.13 22.23 6.38
CA PHE A 76 2.75 21.92 6.72
C PHE A 76 1.79 22.97 6.18
N THR A 77 0.96 22.57 5.20
CA THR A 77 -0.18 23.37 4.75
C THR A 77 -1.40 23.03 5.58
N ASP A 78 -1.85 23.96 6.43
CA ASP A 78 -3.05 23.77 7.24
C ASP A 78 -4.33 23.68 6.38
N PRO A 79 -5.02 22.53 6.32
CA PRO A 79 -6.22 22.35 5.50
C PRO A 79 -7.35 23.35 5.80
N ARG A 80 -7.37 23.95 7.01
CA ARG A 80 -8.36 24.98 7.39
C ARG A 80 -8.25 26.24 6.53
N THR A 81 -7.06 26.53 5.98
CA THR A 81 -6.85 27.64 5.05
C THR A 81 -7.52 27.40 3.70
N LEU A 82 -7.84 26.14 3.38
CA LEU A 82 -8.48 25.69 2.15
C LEU A 82 -9.89 25.13 2.40
N ALA A 83 -10.52 25.47 3.53
CA ALA A 83 -11.81 24.90 3.95
C ALA A 83 -12.93 25.07 2.90
N GLY A 84 -12.87 26.09 2.04
CA GLY A 84 -13.82 26.28 0.94
C GLY A 84 -13.80 25.19 -0.15
N LEU A 85 -12.76 24.36 -0.20
CA LEU A 85 -12.69 23.20 -1.10
C LEU A 85 -13.27 21.92 -0.48
N VAL A 86 -13.41 21.87 0.84
CA VAL A 86 -13.84 20.67 1.58
C VAL A 86 -15.37 20.66 1.69
N ASP A 87 -15.97 19.53 1.34
CA ASP A 87 -17.41 19.29 1.46
C ASP A 87 -17.70 17.78 1.51
N SER A 88 -18.97 17.37 1.41
CA SER A 88 -19.36 15.96 1.39
C SER A 88 -18.80 15.16 0.19
N SER A 89 -18.17 15.84 -0.77
CA SER A 89 -17.55 15.25 -1.94
C SER A 89 -16.02 15.14 -1.87
N PHE A 90 -15.37 15.90 -0.98
CA PHE A 90 -13.92 16.00 -0.99
C PHE A 90 -13.36 16.36 0.39
N LEU A 91 -12.33 15.63 0.82
CA LEU A 91 -11.62 15.84 2.08
C LEU A 91 -10.16 16.23 1.85
N LEU A 92 -9.69 17.27 2.52
CA LEU A 92 -8.27 17.57 2.66
C LEU A 92 -7.78 17.02 4.00
N ILE A 93 -6.88 16.04 3.94
CA ILE A 93 -6.27 15.42 5.11
C ILE A 93 -4.92 16.12 5.35
N PRO A 94 -4.63 16.58 6.58
CA PRO A 94 -3.38 17.29 6.87
C PRO A 94 -2.19 16.34 6.73
N GLY A 95 -1.08 16.83 6.19
CA GLY A 95 0.14 16.05 6.03
C GLY A 95 1.32 16.89 5.55
N GLU A 96 2.47 16.24 5.47
CA GLU A 96 3.69 16.76 4.87
C GLU A 96 4.62 15.59 4.49
N GLU A 97 5.64 15.84 3.69
CA GLU A 97 6.76 14.92 3.50
C GLU A 97 7.94 15.32 4.37
N LEU A 98 8.35 14.44 5.28
CA LEU A 98 9.56 14.63 6.08
C LEU A 98 10.76 14.26 5.21
N THR A 99 11.33 15.27 4.57
CA THR A 99 12.47 15.19 3.66
C THR A 99 13.77 15.33 4.45
N SER A 100 14.48 14.22 4.57
CA SER A 100 15.77 14.13 5.27
C SER A 100 16.83 13.45 4.39
N ARG A 101 18.01 13.19 4.94
CA ARG A 101 19.09 12.50 4.23
C ARG A 101 19.97 11.70 5.19
N PHE A 102 20.52 10.61 4.68
CA PHE A 102 21.64 9.92 5.29
C PHE A 102 22.81 9.89 4.30
N GLN A 103 23.89 10.61 4.60
CA GLN A 103 24.98 10.87 3.65
C GLN A 103 24.42 11.45 2.33
N LYS A 104 24.57 10.74 1.20
CA LYS A 104 24.06 11.13 -0.12
C LYS A 104 22.69 10.51 -0.45
N LYS A 105 22.17 9.64 0.43
CA LYS A 105 20.90 8.94 0.20
C LYS A 105 19.73 9.84 0.65
N PRO A 106 18.77 10.17 -0.24
CA PRO A 106 17.53 10.81 0.19
C PRO A 106 16.76 9.86 1.12
N VAL A 107 16.15 10.40 2.17
CA VAL A 107 15.30 9.64 3.09
C VAL A 107 14.02 10.42 3.31
N HIS A 108 12.94 9.93 2.74
CA HIS A 108 11.65 10.60 2.71
C HIS A 108 10.59 9.73 3.37
N VAL A 109 9.81 10.31 4.27
CA VAL A 109 8.71 9.66 4.97
C VAL A 109 7.56 10.65 5.04
N ASN A 110 6.41 10.33 4.46
CA ASN A 110 5.23 11.18 4.66
C ASN A 110 4.64 10.98 6.05
N GLY A 111 4.20 12.08 6.66
CA GLY A 111 3.33 12.06 7.82
C GLY A 111 1.90 12.39 7.40
N LEU A 112 1.00 11.41 7.46
CA LEU A 112 -0.41 11.60 7.15
C LEU A 112 -1.24 11.85 8.42
N ASN A 113 -2.25 12.71 8.29
CA ASN A 113 -3.16 13.11 9.37
C ASN A 113 -2.44 13.65 10.63
N ILE A 114 -1.39 14.45 10.43
CA ILE A 114 -0.61 15.08 11.49
C ILE A 114 -1.25 16.40 11.96
N PRO A 115 -1.09 16.80 13.24
CA PRO A 115 -1.74 17.99 13.79
C PRO A 115 -1.08 19.33 13.41
N GLY A 116 0.07 19.27 12.72
CA GLY A 116 0.90 20.42 12.38
C GLY A 116 2.25 19.97 11.84
N PHE A 117 3.15 20.93 11.62
CA PHE A 117 4.53 20.69 11.19
C PHE A 117 5.28 19.76 12.15
N VAL A 118 5.90 18.72 11.59
CA VAL A 118 6.76 17.75 12.27
C VAL A 118 8.15 17.80 11.64
N PRO A 119 9.17 18.30 12.35
CA PRO A 119 10.49 18.48 11.76
C PRO A 119 11.12 17.14 11.34
N PRO A 120 11.79 17.06 10.18
CA PRO A 120 12.49 15.86 9.74
C PRO A 120 13.61 15.51 10.72
N GLN A 121 13.77 14.21 10.98
CA GLN A 121 14.76 13.68 11.91
C GLN A 121 15.95 13.06 11.18
N THR A 122 17.09 12.96 11.86
CA THR A 122 18.29 12.28 11.35
C THR A 122 18.95 11.41 12.41
N ASP A 123 19.74 10.44 11.95
CA ASP A 123 20.57 9.58 12.80
C ASP A 123 21.95 9.33 12.16
N SER A 124 22.81 8.66 12.93
CA SER A 124 24.11 8.11 12.54
C SER A 124 24.02 6.94 11.55
N THR A 125 22.84 6.38 11.31
CA THR A 125 22.60 5.30 10.34
C THR A 125 21.41 5.60 9.42
N LEU A 126 21.36 4.95 8.26
CA LEU A 126 20.21 5.02 7.34
C LEU A 126 18.92 4.55 8.03
N LEU A 127 18.96 3.35 8.63
CA LEU A 127 17.85 2.79 9.39
C LEU A 127 17.40 3.72 10.51
N GLY A 128 18.33 4.27 11.30
CA GLY A 128 17.99 5.19 12.38
C GLY A 128 17.34 6.48 11.87
N THR A 129 17.76 6.98 10.70
CA THR A 129 17.15 8.15 10.06
C THR A 129 15.72 7.85 9.65
N ILE A 130 15.46 6.71 8.99
CA ILE A 130 14.10 6.28 8.62
C ILE A 130 13.25 6.09 9.88
N GLN A 131 13.73 5.30 10.84
CA GLN A 131 13.00 4.94 12.05
C GLN A 131 12.62 6.17 12.88
N LYS A 132 13.51 7.16 13.02
CA LYS A 132 13.18 8.39 13.74
C LYS A 132 12.09 9.22 13.06
N ASN A 133 12.06 9.25 11.72
CA ASN A 133 10.99 9.93 10.98
C ASN A 133 9.66 9.18 11.14
N VAL A 134 9.67 7.85 11.08
CA VAL A 134 8.49 7.02 11.39
C VAL A 134 8.02 7.28 12.83
N ASP A 135 8.92 7.24 13.81
CA ASP A 135 8.59 7.39 15.23
C ASP A 135 8.05 8.78 15.56
N VAL A 136 8.59 9.84 14.97
CA VAL A 136 8.11 11.21 15.25
C VAL A 136 6.69 11.41 14.69
N VAL A 137 6.37 10.87 13.50
CA VAL A 137 5.00 10.88 12.95
C VAL A 137 4.06 10.09 13.87
N ARG A 138 4.47 8.91 14.33
CA ARG A 138 3.68 8.12 15.29
C ARG A 138 3.48 8.83 16.62
N SER A 139 4.47 9.57 17.10
CA SER A 139 4.39 10.29 18.37
C SER A 139 3.29 11.36 18.40
N VAL A 140 2.94 11.90 17.23
CA VAL A 140 1.84 12.86 17.04
C VAL A 140 0.54 12.18 16.56
N LYS A 141 0.48 10.84 16.62
CA LYS A 141 -0.64 9.99 16.17
C LYS A 141 -0.93 10.07 14.66
N GLY A 142 0.03 10.49 13.86
CA GLY A 142 -0.05 10.41 12.41
C GLY A 142 0.22 9.00 11.89
N VAL A 143 -0.04 8.80 10.59
CA VAL A 143 0.29 7.58 9.86
C VAL A 143 1.51 7.85 8.97
N PRO A 144 2.65 7.21 9.23
CA PRO A 144 3.80 7.28 8.36
C PRO A 144 3.62 6.35 7.16
N HIS A 145 4.26 6.70 6.05
CA HIS A 145 4.60 5.75 4.99
C HIS A 145 5.99 6.06 4.44
N VAL A 146 6.77 5.03 4.11
CA VAL A 146 8.11 5.23 3.53
C VAL A 146 7.98 5.48 2.03
N ASN A 147 8.47 6.63 1.60
CA ASN A 147 8.33 7.08 0.22
C ASN A 147 9.41 6.47 -0.68
N HIS A 148 9.01 6.12 -1.90
CA HIS A 148 9.84 5.73 -3.04
C HIS A 148 11.27 5.23 -2.68
N PRO A 149 11.43 4.07 -2.00
CA PRO A 149 12.73 3.58 -1.48
C PRO A 149 13.85 3.48 -2.54
N ASN A 150 13.42 3.21 -3.77
CA ASN A 150 14.21 3.07 -4.98
C ASN A 150 14.58 4.40 -5.66
N PHE A 151 14.10 5.55 -5.20
CA PHE A 151 14.57 6.86 -5.67
C PHE A 151 16.05 7.02 -5.31
N GLY A 152 16.90 7.12 -6.35
CA GLY A 152 18.36 7.12 -6.18
C GLY A 152 18.93 5.85 -5.55
N TRP A 153 18.17 4.74 -5.53
CA TRP A 153 18.53 3.47 -4.89
C TRP A 153 18.88 3.66 -3.39
N ALA A 154 18.14 4.53 -2.72
CA ALA A 154 18.47 5.02 -1.39
C ALA A 154 18.31 3.94 -0.31
N ILE A 155 17.18 3.25 -0.30
CA ILE A 155 16.79 2.35 0.78
C ILE A 155 16.67 0.93 0.24
N ASP A 156 17.47 0.02 0.79
CA ASP A 156 17.47 -1.40 0.42
C ASP A 156 16.47 -2.22 1.24
N GLU A 157 16.14 -3.40 0.73
CA GLU A 157 15.23 -4.34 1.38
C GLU A 157 15.67 -4.72 2.80
N ALA A 158 16.98 -4.95 3.01
CA ALA A 158 17.54 -5.31 4.30
C ALA A 158 17.29 -4.21 5.36
N THR A 159 17.30 -2.94 4.94
CA THR A 159 16.93 -1.80 5.78
C THR A 159 15.43 -1.78 6.04
N LEU A 160 14.59 -1.95 5.00
CA LEU A 160 13.13 -1.94 5.12
C LEU A 160 12.61 -3.03 6.09
N LEU A 161 13.19 -4.24 6.05
CA LEU A 161 12.86 -5.34 6.98
C LEU A 161 13.01 -4.97 8.48
N GLN A 162 13.85 -3.98 8.76
CA GLN A 162 14.16 -3.56 10.12
C GLN A 162 13.29 -2.40 10.61
N VAL A 163 12.65 -1.65 9.70
CA VAL A 163 11.75 -0.54 10.07
C VAL A 163 10.55 -1.10 10.84
N LYS A 164 10.20 -0.43 11.95
CA LYS A 164 9.11 -0.81 12.85
C LYS A 164 8.05 0.28 12.87
N ASN A 165 6.81 -0.13 13.15
CA ASN A 165 5.65 0.77 13.25
C ASN A 165 5.35 1.55 11.97
N ASP A 166 5.84 1.09 10.83
CA ASP A 166 5.41 1.51 9.50
C ASP A 166 4.52 0.40 8.90
N ARG A 167 3.46 0.79 8.21
CA ARG A 167 2.48 -0.15 7.62
C ARG A 167 2.23 0.12 6.15
N LEU A 168 2.81 1.18 5.57
CA LEU A 168 2.53 1.63 4.23
C LEU A 168 3.84 1.87 3.49
N LEU A 169 3.95 1.29 2.30
CA LEU A 169 5.14 1.39 1.44
C LEU A 169 4.75 1.83 0.05
N GLU A 170 5.41 2.85 -0.49
CA GLU A 170 5.25 3.19 -1.90
C GLU A 170 5.84 2.09 -2.79
N ILE A 171 4.95 1.29 -3.37
CA ILE A 171 5.31 0.27 -4.38
C ILE A 171 5.26 0.82 -5.81
N PHE A 172 4.57 1.94 -5.98
CA PHE A 172 4.56 2.71 -7.20
C PHE A 172 4.51 4.20 -6.87
N ASN A 173 5.40 4.96 -7.50
CA ASN A 173 5.42 6.41 -7.42
C ASN A 173 5.40 7.00 -8.85
N GLY A 174 4.49 7.95 -9.09
CA GLY A 174 4.28 8.54 -10.41
C GLY A 174 5.42 9.46 -10.89
N HIS A 175 6.35 9.85 -10.02
CA HIS A 175 7.47 10.68 -10.39
C HIS A 175 8.40 9.96 -11.40
N PRO A 176 8.73 10.56 -12.56
CA PRO A 176 9.38 9.88 -13.69
C PRO A 176 10.82 9.41 -13.43
N THR A 177 11.44 9.88 -12.35
CA THR A 177 12.80 9.50 -11.96
C THR A 177 12.83 8.37 -10.92
N VAL A 178 11.68 7.89 -10.45
CA VAL A 178 11.58 6.79 -9.50
C VAL A 178 11.63 5.45 -10.24
N HIS A 179 12.45 4.53 -9.73
CA HIS A 179 12.77 3.27 -10.41
C HIS A 179 11.80 2.13 -10.06
N ASN A 180 10.48 2.33 -10.22
CA ASN A 180 9.43 1.39 -9.74
C ASN A 180 9.68 -0.08 -10.11
N HIS A 181 10.13 -0.32 -11.34
CA HIS A 181 10.37 -1.67 -11.88
C HIS A 181 11.76 -2.25 -11.57
N GLY A 182 12.58 -1.55 -10.77
CA GLY A 182 13.95 -1.94 -10.52
C GLY A 182 14.86 -1.69 -11.72
N GLY A 183 16.05 -2.27 -11.70
CA GLY A 183 17.06 -2.10 -12.75
C GLY A 183 18.49 -2.27 -12.25
N SER A 184 19.38 -2.71 -13.14
CA SER A 184 20.82 -2.86 -12.85
C SER A 184 21.14 -3.72 -11.61
N GLY A 185 20.35 -4.77 -11.38
CA GLY A 185 20.52 -5.68 -10.24
C GLY A 185 19.73 -5.29 -8.99
N HIS A 186 19.01 -4.17 -9.01
CA HIS A 186 18.05 -3.83 -7.96
C HIS A 186 16.65 -4.37 -8.31
N PRO A 187 15.95 -4.97 -7.34
CA PRO A 187 14.58 -5.47 -7.52
C PRO A 187 13.59 -4.33 -7.74
N GLY A 188 12.44 -4.66 -8.32
CA GLY A 188 11.29 -3.74 -8.37
C GLY A 188 10.63 -3.62 -7.00
N MET A 189 9.89 -2.53 -6.75
CA MET A 189 9.27 -2.33 -5.43
C MET A 189 8.14 -3.30 -5.13
N GLU A 190 7.48 -3.85 -6.15
CA GLU A 190 6.51 -4.94 -5.96
C GLU A 190 7.22 -6.24 -5.49
N GLU A 191 8.42 -6.53 -5.99
CA GLU A 191 9.22 -7.69 -5.57
C GLU A 191 9.74 -7.50 -4.14
N VAL A 192 10.25 -6.31 -3.82
CA VAL A 192 10.62 -5.94 -2.44
C VAL A 192 9.41 -6.12 -1.51
N TRP A 193 8.23 -5.64 -1.90
CA TRP A 193 7.02 -5.79 -1.12
C TRP A 193 6.69 -7.26 -0.83
N ASP A 194 6.80 -8.14 -1.82
CA ASP A 194 6.60 -9.58 -1.62
C ASP A 194 7.59 -10.20 -0.63
N HIS A 195 8.87 -9.81 -0.66
CA HIS A 195 9.86 -10.29 0.30
C HIS A 195 9.57 -9.82 1.73
N LEU A 196 9.14 -8.55 1.90
CA LEU A 196 8.71 -8.03 3.21
C LEU A 196 7.52 -8.81 3.76
N LEU A 197 6.49 -9.03 2.93
CA LEU A 197 5.31 -9.83 3.29
C LEU A 197 5.69 -11.27 3.65
N THR A 198 6.58 -11.88 2.88
CA THR A 198 6.99 -13.27 3.10
C THR A 198 7.79 -13.46 4.37
N SER A 199 8.55 -12.43 4.76
CA SER A 199 9.25 -12.32 6.03
C SER A 199 8.31 -12.12 7.23
N GLY A 200 7.00 -12.03 7.01
CA GLY A 200 5.98 -11.90 8.03
C GLY A 200 5.64 -10.46 8.41
N MET A 201 6.11 -9.46 7.65
CA MET A 201 5.69 -8.08 7.87
C MET A 201 4.25 -7.89 7.40
N ARG A 202 3.47 -7.17 8.21
CA ARG A 202 2.15 -6.67 7.81
C ARG A 202 2.31 -5.24 7.29
N ILE A 203 2.65 -5.13 6.01
CA ILE A 203 2.90 -3.87 5.30
C ILE A 203 2.11 -3.85 3.99
N TYR A 204 1.51 -2.72 3.67
CA TYR A 204 0.59 -2.56 2.55
C TYR A 204 1.18 -1.65 1.48
N GLY A 205 1.01 -2.01 0.22
CA GLY A 205 1.60 -1.31 -0.91
C GLY A 205 0.68 -0.19 -1.39
N ILE A 206 1.16 1.05 -1.42
CA ILE A 206 0.45 2.20 -1.98
C ILE A 206 1.02 2.59 -3.34
N ALA A 207 0.15 3.15 -4.19
CA ALA A 207 0.54 3.85 -5.40
C ALA A 207 0.20 5.33 -5.24
N VAL A 208 1.14 6.20 -5.60
CA VAL A 208 0.98 7.64 -5.44
C VAL A 208 1.39 8.39 -6.70
N ASP A 209 1.04 9.67 -6.78
CA ASP A 209 1.44 10.52 -7.89
C ASP A 209 2.84 11.09 -7.71
N ASP A 210 3.10 11.66 -6.53
CA ASP A 210 4.28 12.50 -6.27
C ASP A 210 4.39 13.61 -7.33
N ALA A 211 3.23 14.23 -7.58
CA ALA A 211 3.06 15.19 -8.64
C ALA A 211 3.65 16.53 -8.26
N HIS A 212 4.39 17.12 -9.21
CA HIS A 212 4.98 18.46 -9.10
C HIS A 212 4.52 19.37 -10.23
N HIS A 213 3.92 18.81 -11.30
CA HIS A 213 3.60 19.54 -12.52
C HIS A 213 2.10 19.47 -12.84
N PHE A 214 1.38 20.54 -12.52
CA PHE A 214 -0.04 20.74 -12.84
C PHE A 214 -0.25 21.75 -13.97
N LYS A 215 0.78 22.49 -14.34
CA LYS A 215 0.78 23.42 -15.47
C LYS A 215 1.31 22.74 -16.73
N GLU A 216 1.00 23.39 -17.85
CA GLU A 216 1.42 22.96 -19.20
C GLU A 216 0.88 21.57 -19.58
N GLU A 217 1.39 21.02 -20.69
CA GLU A 217 0.98 19.70 -21.15
C GLU A 217 1.61 18.58 -20.33
N PHE A 218 0.78 17.61 -19.93
CA PHE A 218 1.26 16.40 -19.25
C PHE A 218 2.04 15.51 -20.22
N GLY A 219 3.17 14.98 -19.74
CA GLY A 219 4.04 14.15 -20.58
C GLY A 219 4.85 13.11 -19.78
N PRO A 220 5.44 12.10 -20.43
CA PRO A 220 6.10 10.98 -19.75
C PRO A 220 7.28 11.42 -18.87
N SER A 221 8.01 12.46 -19.25
CA SER A 221 9.16 13.01 -18.51
C SER A 221 8.80 13.98 -17.38
N ARG A 222 7.51 14.28 -17.18
CA ARG A 222 7.03 15.21 -16.14
C ARG A 222 6.43 14.45 -14.97
N ALA A 223 6.56 15.00 -13.76
CA ALA A 223 5.86 14.51 -12.58
C ALA A 223 4.39 14.98 -12.60
N ASN A 224 3.60 14.40 -13.51
CA ASN A 224 2.18 14.73 -13.68
C ASN A 224 1.34 14.10 -12.56
N PRO A 225 0.19 14.69 -12.22
CA PRO A 225 -0.82 14.00 -11.42
C PRO A 225 -1.57 12.93 -12.23
N GLY A 226 -2.26 12.02 -11.54
CA GLY A 226 -3.09 10.97 -12.15
C GLY A 226 -2.32 9.75 -12.68
N ARG A 227 -1.13 9.48 -12.16
CA ARG A 227 -0.29 8.31 -12.46
C ARG A 227 -0.42 7.18 -11.45
N GLY A 228 -0.72 7.49 -10.19
CA GLY A 228 -0.86 6.52 -9.11
C GLY A 228 -1.77 7.03 -8.00
N TRP A 229 -2.63 6.17 -7.47
CA TRP A 229 -3.54 6.50 -6.38
C TRP A 229 -3.95 5.27 -5.58
N ILE A 230 -4.64 5.52 -4.47
CA ILE A 230 -5.30 4.51 -3.66
C ILE A 230 -6.82 4.69 -3.70
N VAL A 231 -7.55 3.61 -3.46
CA VAL A 231 -9.00 3.63 -3.27
C VAL A 231 -9.32 2.89 -2.00
N VAL A 232 -9.83 3.60 -1.00
CA VAL A 232 -10.01 3.13 0.38
C VAL A 232 -11.47 2.77 0.61
N TRP A 233 -11.73 1.60 1.18
CA TRP A 233 -13.06 1.29 1.70
C TRP A 233 -13.26 2.06 3.01
N ALA A 234 -14.29 2.88 3.13
CA ALA A 234 -14.67 3.55 4.38
C ALA A 234 -16.18 3.80 4.45
N SER A 235 -16.71 3.96 5.66
CA SER A 235 -18.13 4.28 5.89
C SER A 235 -18.45 5.72 5.48
N GLY A 236 -17.48 6.63 5.60
CA GLY A 236 -17.59 8.02 5.15
C GLY A 236 -16.25 8.68 4.85
N LEU A 237 -16.31 9.94 4.40
CA LEU A 237 -15.13 10.79 4.24
C LEU A 237 -14.72 11.39 5.59
N ASP A 238 -14.01 10.60 6.37
CA ASP A 238 -13.42 10.96 7.66
C ASP A 238 -11.92 10.65 7.67
N ALA A 239 -11.10 11.61 8.10
CA ALA A 239 -9.64 11.47 8.03
C ALA A 239 -9.14 10.31 8.89
N ASP A 240 -9.66 10.17 10.11
CA ASP A 240 -9.22 9.13 11.03
C ASP A 240 -9.68 7.74 10.54
N GLU A 241 -10.87 7.62 9.95
CA GLU A 241 -11.33 6.37 9.33
C GLU A 241 -10.46 5.98 8.13
N ILE A 242 -10.18 6.91 7.22
CA ILE A 242 -9.31 6.64 6.07
C ILE A 242 -7.93 6.17 6.53
N MET A 243 -7.34 6.82 7.54
CA MET A 243 -6.05 6.42 8.11
C MET A 243 -6.10 5.02 8.74
N ARG A 244 -7.12 4.72 9.56
CA ARG A 244 -7.29 3.39 10.16
C ARG A 244 -7.43 2.30 9.10
N ASN A 245 -8.19 2.58 8.03
CA ASN A 245 -8.46 1.63 6.96
C ASN A 245 -7.23 1.41 6.08
N LEU A 246 -6.42 2.44 5.83
CA LEU A 246 -5.10 2.30 5.23
C LEU A 246 -4.20 1.38 6.05
N GLU A 247 -4.11 1.61 7.36
CA GLU A 247 -3.30 0.79 8.27
C GLU A 247 -3.81 -0.63 8.50
N ALA A 248 -5.04 -0.93 8.07
CA ALA A 248 -5.65 -2.25 8.08
C ALA A 248 -5.61 -2.96 6.71
N GLY A 249 -5.11 -2.28 5.66
CA GLY A 249 -5.10 -2.82 4.30
C GLY A 249 -6.45 -2.79 3.59
N TYR A 250 -7.42 -2.01 4.08
CA TYR A 250 -8.75 -1.86 3.49
C TYR A 250 -8.73 -0.83 2.36
N PHE A 251 -7.90 -1.09 1.34
CA PHE A 251 -7.80 -0.29 0.13
C PHE A 251 -7.20 -1.11 -1.01
N TYR A 252 -7.22 -0.57 -2.23
CA TYR A 252 -6.37 -1.07 -3.30
C TYR A 252 -5.58 0.10 -3.90
N ALA A 253 -4.40 -0.18 -4.43
CA ALA A 253 -3.57 0.79 -5.15
C ALA A 253 -3.79 0.65 -6.66
N SER A 254 -3.64 1.72 -7.44
CA SER A 254 -3.84 1.67 -8.89
C SER A 254 -3.10 2.76 -9.65
N THR A 255 -2.76 2.47 -10.91
CA THR A 255 -2.29 3.44 -11.90
C THR A 255 -3.32 3.73 -13.00
N GLY A 256 -4.49 3.08 -12.97
CA GLY A 256 -5.50 3.20 -14.03
C GLY A 256 -6.62 2.17 -14.00
N VAL A 257 -6.36 0.99 -13.43
CA VAL A 257 -7.37 -0.07 -13.30
C VAL A 257 -8.32 0.25 -12.14
N GLU A 258 -9.61 0.21 -12.37
CA GLU A 258 -10.63 0.41 -11.34
C GLU A 258 -11.30 -0.92 -10.99
N LEU A 259 -11.49 -1.15 -9.69
CA LEU A 259 -12.21 -2.31 -9.18
C LEU A 259 -13.61 -1.85 -8.75
N GLU A 260 -14.62 -2.68 -9.02
CA GLU A 260 -15.96 -2.47 -8.48
C GLU A 260 -16.02 -2.95 -7.04
N ASP A 261 -15.37 -4.07 -6.74
CA ASP A 261 -15.38 -4.68 -5.42
C ASP A 261 -14.25 -5.70 -5.23
N VAL A 262 -13.87 -5.93 -3.97
CA VAL A 262 -13.01 -7.03 -3.53
C VAL A 262 -13.68 -7.70 -2.35
N GLN A 263 -14.21 -8.90 -2.56
CA GLN A 263 -14.90 -9.66 -1.53
C GLN A 263 -14.03 -10.79 -1.04
N VAL A 264 -13.91 -10.91 0.27
CA VAL A 264 -13.13 -11.95 0.91
C VAL A 264 -14.03 -12.66 1.90
N SER A 265 -14.03 -13.98 1.83
CA SER A 265 -14.62 -14.86 2.84
C SER A 265 -13.52 -15.75 3.42
N SER A 266 -13.85 -16.59 4.40
CA SER A 266 -12.87 -17.48 5.05
C SER A 266 -12.01 -18.32 4.10
N ARG A 267 -12.50 -18.65 2.89
CA ARG A 267 -11.76 -19.50 1.92
C ARG A 267 -11.59 -18.91 0.53
N ARG A 268 -12.21 -17.77 0.25
CA ARG A 268 -12.38 -17.26 -1.12
C ARG A 268 -12.11 -15.78 -1.19
N MET A 269 -11.33 -15.37 -2.19
CA MET A 269 -11.14 -13.98 -2.61
C MET A 269 -11.74 -13.80 -4.01
N GLU A 270 -12.67 -12.87 -4.16
CA GLU A 270 -13.28 -12.45 -5.44
C GLU A 270 -12.93 -11.00 -5.73
N ILE A 271 -12.44 -10.73 -6.93
CA ILE A 271 -12.12 -9.38 -7.42
C ILE A 271 -13.00 -9.10 -8.62
N ARG A 272 -13.82 -8.06 -8.52
CA ARG A 272 -14.65 -7.57 -9.63
C ARG A 272 -14.02 -6.33 -10.23
N ILE A 273 -13.68 -6.41 -11.50
CA ILE A 273 -13.00 -5.33 -12.23
C ILE A 273 -14.06 -4.48 -12.92
N ARG A 274 -13.92 -3.15 -12.84
CA ARG A 274 -14.76 -2.23 -13.61
C ARG A 274 -14.29 -2.23 -15.06
N GLN A 275 -15.06 -2.90 -15.94
CA GLN A 275 -14.74 -2.98 -17.36
C GLN A 275 -14.71 -1.59 -18.01
N LYS A 276 -13.58 -1.25 -18.64
CA LYS A 276 -13.44 -0.01 -19.43
C LYS A 276 -13.38 -0.34 -20.92
N SER A 277 -14.43 0.01 -21.65
CA SER A 277 -14.51 -0.21 -23.11
C SER A 277 -14.15 -1.67 -23.48
N ASN A 278 -13.28 -1.88 -24.47
CA ASN A 278 -12.81 -3.16 -24.94
C ASN A 278 -11.45 -3.59 -24.37
N PHE A 279 -10.99 -3.00 -23.26
CA PHE A 279 -9.74 -3.40 -22.64
C PHE A 279 -9.82 -4.85 -22.13
N GLY A 280 -8.77 -5.62 -22.37
CA GLY A 280 -8.59 -6.94 -21.76
C GLY A 280 -7.94 -6.81 -20.39
N TYR A 281 -8.24 -7.74 -19.49
CA TYR A 281 -7.70 -7.74 -18.13
C TYR A 281 -7.10 -9.11 -17.80
N ARG A 282 -6.02 -9.10 -17.03
CA ARG A 282 -5.41 -10.29 -16.46
C ARG A 282 -5.22 -10.09 -14.96
N THR A 283 -5.77 -11.01 -14.18
CA THR A 283 -5.62 -11.05 -12.73
C THR A 283 -4.67 -12.16 -12.33
N GLU A 284 -3.70 -11.84 -11.49
CA GLU A 284 -2.75 -12.76 -10.89
C GLU A 284 -2.94 -12.71 -9.37
N PHE A 285 -3.26 -13.86 -8.76
CA PHE A 285 -3.24 -14.03 -7.31
C PHE A 285 -1.85 -14.49 -6.90
N ILE A 286 -1.25 -13.80 -5.94
CA ILE A 286 0.17 -13.87 -5.63
C ILE A 286 0.34 -14.18 -4.14
N GLY A 287 1.20 -15.15 -3.83
CA GLY A 287 1.56 -15.54 -2.47
C GLY A 287 3.03 -15.25 -2.15
N ALA A 288 3.55 -15.98 -1.18
CA ALA A 288 4.93 -15.85 -0.69
C ALA A 288 5.97 -15.87 -1.83
N GLU A 289 7.02 -15.07 -1.67
CA GLU A 289 8.12 -14.85 -2.63
C GLU A 289 7.63 -14.35 -4.00
N GLY A 290 6.49 -13.67 -4.06
CA GLY A 290 5.91 -13.16 -5.31
C GLY A 290 5.41 -14.27 -6.23
N ARG A 291 5.21 -15.48 -5.72
CA ARG A 291 4.77 -16.63 -6.53
C ARG A 291 3.32 -16.44 -6.98
N VAL A 292 3.09 -16.47 -8.30
CA VAL A 292 1.75 -16.55 -8.88
C VAL A 292 1.12 -17.90 -8.54
N LEU A 293 0.02 -17.86 -7.79
CA LEU A 293 -0.76 -19.03 -7.34
C LEU A 293 -1.86 -19.39 -8.35
N LEU A 294 -2.42 -18.37 -8.99
CA LEU A 294 -3.45 -18.47 -10.02
C LEU A 294 -3.37 -17.24 -10.94
N GLN A 295 -3.60 -17.47 -12.23
CA GLN A 295 -3.76 -16.41 -13.22
C GLN A 295 -5.07 -16.65 -13.96
N THR A 296 -5.85 -15.60 -14.22
CA THR A 296 -7.14 -15.68 -14.93
C THR A 296 -7.44 -14.39 -15.70
N GLU A 297 -8.26 -14.50 -16.74
CA GLU A 297 -8.83 -13.38 -17.50
C GLU A 297 -10.34 -13.21 -17.19
N GLU A 298 -10.90 -14.05 -16.32
CA GLU A 298 -12.30 -13.99 -15.90
C GLU A 298 -12.58 -12.73 -15.06
N ASN A 299 -13.79 -12.20 -15.20
CA ASN A 299 -14.33 -11.13 -14.37
C ASN A 299 -15.75 -11.51 -13.90
N PRO A 300 -15.96 -11.85 -12.62
CA PRO A 300 -15.00 -11.69 -11.52
C PRO A 300 -13.85 -12.71 -11.53
N ALA A 301 -12.68 -12.27 -11.09
CA ALA A 301 -11.54 -13.15 -10.84
C ALA A 301 -11.66 -13.77 -9.44
N VAL A 302 -11.47 -15.08 -9.32
CA VAL A 302 -11.73 -15.83 -8.08
C VAL A 302 -10.54 -16.69 -7.69
N PHE A 303 -10.16 -16.64 -6.42
CA PHE A 303 -9.18 -17.52 -5.81
C PHE A 303 -9.76 -18.24 -4.59
N GLU A 304 -9.52 -19.55 -4.52
CA GLU A 304 -9.88 -20.41 -3.39
C GLU A 304 -8.60 -20.87 -2.67
N LEU A 305 -8.56 -20.75 -1.33
CA LEU A 305 -7.44 -21.19 -0.51
C LEU A 305 -7.18 -22.69 -0.68
N ARG A 306 -5.92 -23.04 -0.96
CA ARG A 306 -5.49 -24.43 -1.19
C ARG A 306 -4.77 -25.03 0.02
N GLY A 307 -4.26 -24.19 0.92
CA GLY A 307 -3.45 -24.55 2.08
C GLY A 307 -1.96 -24.35 1.81
N GLY A 308 -1.25 -23.90 2.84
CA GLY A 308 0.18 -23.53 2.79
C GLY A 308 0.43 -22.06 2.46
N GLU A 309 -0.60 -21.28 2.11
CA GLU A 309 -0.47 -19.85 1.90
C GLU A 309 -0.25 -19.12 3.24
N LYS A 310 0.63 -18.11 3.24
CA LYS A 310 0.80 -17.16 4.37
C LYS A 310 -0.07 -15.92 4.20
N TYR A 311 -0.22 -15.50 2.95
CA TYR A 311 -1.06 -14.42 2.49
C TYR A 311 -1.41 -14.68 1.03
N VAL A 312 -2.46 -14.03 0.55
CA VAL A 312 -2.76 -13.89 -0.87
C VAL A 312 -3.04 -12.43 -1.16
N ARG A 313 -2.31 -11.85 -2.11
CA ARG A 313 -2.62 -10.55 -2.70
C ARG A 313 -2.99 -10.74 -4.16
N ALA A 314 -3.41 -9.68 -4.85
CA ALA A 314 -3.63 -9.77 -6.29
C ALA A 314 -3.08 -8.58 -7.05
N ARG A 315 -2.73 -8.82 -8.31
CA ARG A 315 -2.39 -7.82 -9.31
C ARG A 315 -3.34 -7.96 -10.49
N VAL A 316 -3.98 -6.87 -10.88
CA VAL A 316 -4.81 -6.79 -12.09
C VAL A 316 -4.11 -5.89 -13.08
N LYS A 317 -3.79 -6.39 -14.28
CA LYS A 317 -3.20 -5.60 -15.36
C LYS A 317 -4.17 -5.52 -16.53
N ASP A 318 -4.34 -4.32 -17.09
CA ASP A 318 -5.10 -4.15 -18.32
C ASP A 318 -4.23 -4.21 -19.58
N SER A 319 -4.88 -4.30 -20.75
CA SER A 319 -4.21 -4.30 -22.05
C SER A 319 -3.57 -2.95 -22.43
N GLY A 320 -3.77 -1.89 -21.66
CA GLY A 320 -3.10 -0.58 -21.80
C GLY A 320 -1.82 -0.45 -20.99
N GLY A 321 -1.56 -1.39 -20.07
CA GLY A 321 -0.40 -1.38 -19.19
C GLY A 321 -0.66 -0.81 -17.80
N PHE A 322 -1.89 -0.38 -17.49
CA PHE A 322 -2.26 0.04 -16.15
C PHE A 322 -2.41 -1.16 -15.22
N VAL A 323 -2.22 -0.91 -13.92
CA VAL A 323 -2.20 -1.95 -12.90
C VAL A 323 -3.03 -1.51 -11.70
N ALA A 324 -3.74 -2.46 -11.08
CA ALA A 324 -4.23 -2.34 -9.72
C ALA A 324 -3.60 -3.44 -8.84
N TRP A 325 -3.28 -3.10 -7.60
CA TRP A 325 -2.77 -4.01 -6.57
C TRP A 325 -3.78 -4.09 -5.43
N VAL A 326 -4.33 -5.28 -5.23
CA VAL A 326 -5.15 -5.61 -4.07
C VAL A 326 -4.22 -6.02 -2.94
N GLN A 327 -4.48 -5.51 -1.73
CA GLN A 327 -3.63 -5.77 -0.57
C GLN A 327 -3.62 -7.25 -0.17
N PRO A 328 -2.56 -7.72 0.50
CA PRO A 328 -2.50 -9.07 1.04
C PRO A 328 -3.60 -9.30 2.07
N VAL A 329 -4.33 -10.39 1.88
CA VAL A 329 -5.17 -10.98 2.90
C VAL A 329 -4.37 -12.10 3.55
N PHE A 330 -4.08 -11.93 4.84
CA PHE A 330 -3.30 -12.88 5.63
C PHE A 330 -4.11 -14.13 5.97
N VAL A 331 -3.41 -15.23 6.23
CA VAL A 331 -3.98 -16.55 6.46
C VAL A 331 -3.59 -17.06 7.85
N GLU A 332 -4.60 -17.52 8.62
CA GLU A 332 -4.45 -18.09 9.96
C GLU A 332 -4.74 -19.59 10.03
#